data_AF-A0A0E2B1M8-F1
#
_entry.id   AF-A0A0E2B1M8-F1
#
_cell.length_a   1.000
_cell.length_b   1.000
_cell.length_c   1.000
_cell.angle_alpha   90.00
_cell.angle_beta   90.00
_cell.angle_gamma   90.00
#
_symmetry.space_group_name_H-M   'P 1'
#
loop_
_entity.id
_entity.type
_entity.pdbx_description
1 polymer ?
#
loop_
_entity_poly.entity_id
_entity_poly.type
_entity_poly.pdbx_seq_one_letter_code
_entity_poly.pdbx_strand_id
1 'polypeptide(L)'
;MPHPATMFFLFTLAVIFLSWIFDIYGLRVQLPQTGAEIRVQSLLSPEGIRWMLRNAITNFTGFAPLGMVLIAMFGIGVAQHSGFIDACVRQGVKNRKNTKRIILWVIILGLLSNIVGDAGYIILLPIAATLFYSVGLNPVAGIITAYVSVSCGYSANVVLSTMDPLIARTTQEAAIDSGVYQGNTGPLCNYYFMSVSTFVIGAIIYRITCKRLIPSLGQYEGKQIFEGYKQLSRKERRAMTMAIVMGMLYAAIILWATFSSWGILRGVNGGLIRSPFIMGILFLLSLGAAIMGMVYGFSSGRYRSDNDVIEGLAQPMKLLGGYLVIAFFAAQMFACLEYSHLDKCVAIIGANLLSSVQAGPLWTLILFILFTATINLIMVSATAKWAFMAFIFVPVFARIGIEPDMTQCAFRIGDSATNAITPFMFYMPLVLTYMQQYDKQATYGSLLKYTWRYSVYILIGWTMLLFIWYLTGLPLGL
;
A
#
# COMPACT_ATOMS: atom_id res chain seq x y z
N MET A 1 24.95 1.22 1.58
CA MET A 1 24.13 1.05 0.35
C MET A 1 23.98 2.41 -0.32
N PRO A 2 23.92 2.46 -1.66
CA PRO A 2 23.78 3.71 -2.41
C PRO A 2 22.44 4.41 -2.13
N HIS A 3 22.33 5.69 -2.49
CA HIS A 3 21.10 6.47 -2.38
C HIS A 3 19.95 5.77 -3.15
N PRO A 4 18.68 5.80 -2.68
CA PRO A 4 17.57 5.10 -3.32
C PRO A 4 17.38 5.42 -4.81
N ALA A 5 17.57 6.69 -5.20
CA ALA A 5 17.55 7.09 -6.60
C ALA A 5 18.63 6.36 -7.44
N THR A 6 19.85 6.25 -6.91
CA THR A 6 20.95 5.50 -7.54
C THR A 6 20.65 4.02 -7.60
N MET A 7 20.00 3.45 -6.59
CA MET A 7 19.56 2.05 -6.60
C MET A 7 18.56 1.79 -7.74
N PHE A 8 17.53 2.62 -7.89
CA PHE A 8 16.58 2.49 -9.02
C PHE A 8 17.26 2.68 -10.37
N PHE A 9 18.19 3.63 -10.47
CA PHE A 9 18.98 3.81 -11.69
C PHE A 9 19.80 2.56 -12.05
N LEU A 10 20.50 1.97 -11.08
CA LEU A 10 21.27 0.73 -11.27
C LEU A 10 20.36 -0.45 -11.65
N PHE A 11 19.16 -0.54 -11.07
CA PHE A 11 18.18 -1.54 -11.46
C PHE A 11 17.64 -1.33 -12.87
N THR A 12 17.40 -0.10 -13.31
CA THR A 12 17.04 0.17 -14.70
C THR A 12 18.13 -0.31 -15.64
N LEU A 13 19.41 -0.04 -15.33
CA LEU A 13 20.53 -0.55 -16.13
C LEU A 13 20.58 -2.08 -16.16
N ALA A 14 20.35 -2.73 -15.01
CA ALA A 14 20.28 -4.18 -14.94
C ALA A 14 19.12 -4.74 -15.78
N VAL A 15 17.93 -4.13 -15.73
CA VAL A 15 16.76 -4.52 -16.55
C VAL A 15 17.07 -4.36 -18.03
N ILE A 16 17.69 -3.26 -18.45
CA ILE A 16 18.11 -3.04 -19.83
C ILE A 16 19.04 -4.16 -20.28
N PHE A 17 20.07 -4.48 -19.48
CA PHE A 17 21.03 -5.52 -19.81
C PHE A 17 20.41 -6.92 -19.84
N LEU A 18 19.59 -7.27 -18.85
CA LEU A 18 18.89 -8.55 -18.78
C LEU A 18 17.90 -8.72 -19.94
N SER A 19 17.17 -7.67 -20.30
CA SER A 19 16.22 -7.71 -21.43
C SER A 19 16.91 -8.04 -22.74
N TRP A 20 18.12 -7.52 -22.93
CA TRP A 20 18.94 -7.80 -24.10
C TRP A 20 19.43 -9.25 -24.12
N ILE A 21 19.91 -9.77 -22.99
CA ILE A 21 20.31 -11.18 -22.87
C ILE A 21 19.15 -12.11 -23.20
N PHE A 22 18.01 -11.93 -22.54
CA PHE A 22 16.86 -12.83 -22.69
C PHE A 22 16.21 -12.75 -24.07
N ASP A 23 16.26 -11.60 -24.74
CA ASP A 23 15.82 -11.48 -26.14
C ASP A 23 16.77 -12.19 -27.12
N ILE A 24 18.08 -12.18 -26.88
CA ILE A 24 19.05 -12.97 -27.68
C ILE A 24 18.74 -14.46 -27.58
N TYR A 25 18.45 -14.96 -26.38
CA TYR A 25 18.03 -16.35 -26.18
C TYR A 25 16.59 -16.63 -26.67
N GLY A 26 15.88 -15.62 -27.16
CA GLY A 26 14.55 -15.76 -27.73
C GLY A 26 13.51 -16.22 -26.72
N LEU A 27 13.62 -15.82 -25.45
CA LEU A 27 12.70 -16.23 -24.40
C LEU A 27 11.26 -15.80 -24.75
N ARG A 28 10.36 -16.78 -24.81
CA ARG A 28 8.94 -16.60 -25.11
C ARG A 28 8.10 -17.37 -24.12
N VAL A 29 6.95 -16.80 -23.79
CA VAL A 29 6.00 -17.39 -22.86
C VAL A 29 4.58 -17.18 -23.39
N GLN A 30 3.76 -18.21 -23.32
CA GLN A 30 2.34 -18.12 -23.68
C GLN A 30 1.52 -17.56 -22.52
N LEU A 31 0.63 -16.62 -22.81
CA LEU A 31 -0.31 -16.11 -21.82
C LEU A 31 -1.38 -17.15 -21.53
N PRO A 32 -1.57 -17.54 -20.26
CA PRO A 32 -2.59 -18.52 -19.88
C PRO A 32 -4.01 -18.08 -20.26
N GLN A 33 -4.30 -16.78 -20.26
CA GLN A 33 -5.62 -16.22 -20.51
C GLN A 33 -6.05 -16.23 -21.99
N THR A 34 -5.10 -15.95 -22.89
CA THR A 34 -5.40 -15.67 -24.31
C THR A 34 -4.72 -16.64 -25.26
N GLY A 35 -3.80 -17.47 -24.77
CA GLY A 35 -2.91 -18.29 -25.59
C GLY A 35 -1.88 -17.49 -26.40
N ALA A 36 -1.87 -16.16 -26.29
CA ALA A 36 -0.98 -15.31 -27.06
C ALA A 36 0.48 -15.46 -26.58
N GLU A 37 1.42 -15.55 -27.51
CA GLU A 37 2.85 -15.55 -27.17
C GLU A 37 3.36 -14.14 -26.88
N ILE A 38 3.90 -13.95 -25.68
CA ILE A 38 4.71 -12.77 -25.35
C ILE A 38 6.19 -13.15 -25.41
N ARG A 39 6.93 -12.41 -26.22
CA ARG A 39 8.38 -12.45 -26.32
C ARG A 39 8.98 -11.34 -25.46
N VAL A 40 10.10 -11.63 -24.80
CA VAL A 40 10.90 -10.60 -24.13
C VAL A 40 11.35 -9.56 -25.16
N GLN A 41 11.17 -8.28 -24.85
CA GLN A 41 11.59 -7.19 -25.71
C GLN A 41 12.88 -6.55 -25.18
N SER A 42 13.92 -6.55 -26.00
CA SER A 42 15.19 -5.90 -25.65
C SER A 42 15.06 -4.38 -25.68
N LEU A 43 15.43 -3.73 -24.57
CA LEU A 43 15.53 -2.28 -24.46
C LEU A 43 16.74 -1.71 -25.23
N LEU A 44 17.77 -2.51 -25.50
CA LEU A 44 18.94 -2.13 -26.31
C LEU A 44 18.68 -2.23 -27.83
N SER A 45 17.49 -2.68 -28.24
CA SER A 45 17.10 -2.65 -29.64
C SER A 45 16.88 -1.21 -30.13
N PRO A 46 16.98 -0.94 -31.45
CA PRO A 46 16.68 0.38 -31.99
C PRO A 46 15.27 0.88 -31.65
N GLU A 47 14.28 -0.02 -31.53
CA GLU A 47 12.93 0.34 -31.08
C GLU A 47 12.91 0.62 -29.56
N GLY A 48 13.56 -0.21 -28.75
CA GLY A 48 13.67 -0.02 -27.29
C GLY A 48 14.29 1.33 -26.91
N ILE A 49 15.39 1.71 -27.54
CA ILE A 49 16.04 3.02 -27.32
C ILE A 49 15.10 4.16 -27.73
N ARG A 50 14.46 4.06 -28.89
CA ARG A 50 13.47 5.06 -29.35
C ARG A 50 12.28 5.13 -28.40
N TRP A 51 11.84 4.00 -27.83
CA TRP A 51 10.74 3.95 -26.87
C TRP A 51 11.13 4.62 -25.55
N MET A 52 12.32 4.34 -25.01
CA MET A 52 12.84 4.97 -23.79
C MET A 52 12.90 6.50 -23.92
N LEU A 53 13.44 7.00 -25.03
CA LEU A 53 13.52 8.44 -25.27
C LEU A 53 12.15 9.10 -25.44
N ARG A 54 11.22 8.45 -26.15
CA ARG A 54 9.86 8.96 -26.37
C ARG A 54 9.03 8.98 -25.08
N ASN A 55 9.19 7.98 -24.22
CA ASN A 55 8.32 7.79 -23.07
C ASN A 55 8.90 8.26 -21.73
N ALA A 56 10.12 8.79 -21.68
CA ALA A 56 10.71 9.23 -20.41
C ALA A 56 9.81 10.19 -19.61
N ILE A 57 9.18 11.16 -20.29
CA ILE A 57 8.26 12.13 -19.66
C ILE A 57 6.94 11.44 -19.28
N THR A 58 6.32 10.72 -20.21
CA THR A 58 5.02 10.07 -20.01
C THR A 58 5.07 9.00 -18.93
N ASN A 59 6.18 8.25 -18.83
CA ASN A 59 6.44 7.30 -17.77
C ASN A 59 6.45 7.99 -16.40
N PHE A 60 7.11 9.15 -16.29
CA PHE A 60 7.18 9.88 -15.03
C PHE A 60 5.84 10.51 -14.66
N THR A 61 5.20 11.25 -15.57
CA THR A 61 3.92 11.92 -15.30
C THR A 61 2.76 10.94 -15.15
N GLY A 62 2.84 9.79 -15.82
CA GLY A 62 1.87 8.69 -15.75
C GLY A 62 2.10 7.74 -14.58
N PHE A 63 3.18 7.94 -13.79
CA PHE A 63 3.44 7.13 -12.61
C PHE A 63 2.38 7.40 -11.54
N ALA A 64 1.41 6.50 -11.41
CA ALA A 64 0.24 6.69 -10.55
C ALA A 64 0.57 7.15 -9.11
N PRO A 65 1.60 6.60 -8.41
CA PRO A 65 1.99 7.06 -7.07
C PRO A 65 2.42 8.53 -7.01
N LEU A 66 3.02 9.08 -8.08
CA LEU A 66 3.42 10.48 -8.14
C LEU A 66 2.21 11.40 -7.96
N GLY A 67 1.20 11.23 -8.81
CA GLY A 67 -0.02 12.05 -8.78
C GLY A 67 -0.78 11.90 -7.47
N MET A 68 -0.90 10.67 -6.96
CA MET A 68 -1.57 10.38 -5.69
C MET A 68 -0.90 11.11 -4.52
N VAL A 69 0.43 10.99 -4.38
CA VAL A 69 1.18 11.62 -3.28
C VAL A 69 1.06 13.14 -3.34
N LEU A 70 1.23 13.75 -4.52
CA LEU A 70 1.15 15.21 -4.67
C LEU A 70 -0.22 15.75 -4.25
N ILE A 71 -1.30 15.15 -4.77
CA ILE A 71 -2.67 15.60 -4.47
C ILE A 71 -2.99 15.43 -2.98
N ALA A 72 -2.62 14.30 -2.38
CA ALA A 72 -2.85 14.06 -0.96
C ALA A 72 -2.05 15.01 -0.05
N MET A 73 -0.81 15.32 -0.45
CA MET A 73 0.07 16.19 0.31
C MET A 73 -0.38 17.65 0.31
N PHE A 74 -1.13 18.12 -0.69
CA PHE A 74 -1.73 19.44 -0.63
C PHE A 74 -2.69 19.60 0.56
N GLY A 75 -3.61 18.64 0.73
CA GLY A 75 -4.57 18.69 1.84
C GLY A 75 -3.94 18.47 3.20
N ILE A 76 -3.05 17.48 3.31
CA ILE A 76 -2.31 17.21 4.54
C ILE A 76 -1.40 18.39 4.90
N GLY A 77 -0.77 19.01 3.90
CA GLY A 77 0.08 20.19 4.08
C GLY A 77 -0.65 21.35 4.72
N VAL A 78 -1.80 21.72 4.18
CA VAL A 78 -2.63 22.80 4.72
C VAL A 78 -3.08 22.47 6.16
N ALA A 79 -3.46 21.21 6.42
CA ALA A 79 -3.88 20.76 7.75
C ALA A 79 -2.72 20.70 8.77
N GLN A 80 -1.51 20.35 8.32
CA GLN A 80 -0.33 20.28 9.17
C GLN A 80 0.22 21.67 9.45
N HIS A 81 0.36 22.51 8.42
CA HIS A 81 0.83 23.89 8.53
C HIS A 81 -0.10 24.73 9.41
N SER A 82 -1.41 24.51 9.33
CA SER A 82 -2.37 25.17 10.22
C SER A 82 -2.28 24.68 11.67
N GLY A 83 -1.61 23.56 11.93
CA GLY A 83 -1.55 22.91 13.25
C GLY A 83 -2.78 22.12 13.63
N PHE A 84 -3.71 21.91 12.71
CA PHE A 84 -4.90 21.10 12.97
C PHE A 84 -4.53 19.67 13.36
N ILE A 85 -3.60 19.05 12.63
CA ILE A 85 -3.12 17.68 12.92
C ILE A 85 -2.49 17.62 14.33
N ASP A 86 -1.61 18.56 14.65
CA ASP A 86 -0.96 18.64 15.96
C ASP A 86 -1.99 18.82 17.09
N ALA A 87 -3.02 19.64 16.88
CA ALA A 87 -4.08 19.85 17.85
C ALA A 87 -4.92 18.59 18.08
N CYS A 88 -5.30 17.88 17.01
CA CYS A 88 -5.99 16.60 17.09
C CYS A 88 -5.17 15.55 17.86
N VAL A 89 -3.88 15.44 17.55
CA VAL A 89 -2.96 14.54 18.25
C VAL A 89 -2.85 14.91 19.74
N ARG A 90 -2.65 16.19 20.07
CA ARG A 90 -2.56 16.65 21.47
C ARG A 90 -3.85 16.39 22.27
N GLN A 91 -5.01 16.55 21.63
CA GLN A 91 -6.30 16.24 22.25
C GLN A 91 -6.50 14.73 22.45
N GLY A 92 -6.12 13.90 21.49
CA GLY A 92 -6.23 12.44 21.56
C GLY A 92 -5.29 11.81 22.59
N VAL A 93 -4.10 12.39 22.77
CA VAL A 93 -3.05 11.89 23.67
C VAL A 93 -3.16 12.50 25.07
N LYS A 94 -4.37 12.91 25.50
CA LYS A 94 -4.61 13.58 26.78
C LYS A 94 -4.11 12.83 28.03
N ASN A 95 -3.85 11.53 27.89
CA ASN A 95 -3.18 10.71 28.90
C ASN A 95 -1.92 10.04 28.31
N ARG A 96 -0.73 10.57 28.63
CA ARG A 96 0.58 9.97 28.31
C ARG A 96 0.74 8.52 28.80
N LYS A 97 -0.08 8.08 29.77
CA LYS A 97 0.03 6.76 30.40
C LYS A 97 -0.30 5.56 29.48
N ASN A 98 -0.80 5.78 28.27
CA ASN A 98 -1.26 4.70 27.39
C ASN A 98 -0.43 4.54 26.10
N THR A 99 0.90 4.54 26.18
CA THR A 99 1.82 4.27 25.05
C THR A 99 1.41 3.03 24.24
N LYS A 100 1.04 1.94 24.93
CA LYS A 100 0.55 0.70 24.31
C LYS A 100 -0.71 0.91 23.46
N ARG A 101 -1.62 1.77 23.92
CA ARG A 101 -2.87 2.07 23.21
C ARG A 101 -2.62 2.85 21.94
N ILE A 102 -1.64 3.76 21.93
CA ILE A 102 -1.30 4.56 20.75
C ILE A 102 -0.67 3.69 19.65
N ILE A 103 0.24 2.79 20.04
CA ILE A 103 0.80 1.80 19.11
C ILE A 103 -0.34 0.95 18.52
N LEU A 104 -1.27 0.47 19.36
CA LEU A 104 -2.41 -0.32 18.90
C LEU A 104 -3.32 0.48 17.96
N TRP A 105 -3.61 1.75 18.26
CA TRP A 105 -4.40 2.63 17.39
C TRP A 105 -3.75 2.83 16.02
N VAL A 106 -2.44 3.06 15.96
CA VAL A 106 -1.72 3.20 14.69
C VAL A 106 -1.80 1.92 13.88
N ILE A 107 -1.67 0.76 14.52
CA ILE A 107 -1.77 -0.54 13.83
C ILE A 107 -3.18 -0.76 13.29
N ILE A 108 -4.22 -0.54 14.11
CA ILE A 108 -5.62 -0.69 13.68
C ILE A 108 -5.95 0.26 12.54
N LEU A 109 -5.55 1.53 12.65
CA LEU A 109 -5.74 2.51 11.58
C LEU A 109 -5.00 2.11 10.30
N GLY A 110 -3.79 1.55 10.42
CA GLY A 110 -3.03 1.03 9.28
C GLY A 110 -3.71 -0.12 8.58
N LEU A 111 -4.15 -1.13 9.35
CA LEU A 111 -4.87 -2.28 8.80
C LEU A 111 -6.19 -1.87 8.14
N LEU A 112 -6.96 -0.96 8.75
CA LEU A 112 -8.23 -0.50 8.19
C LEU A 112 -8.07 0.50 7.03
N SER A 113 -6.87 1.07 6.84
CA SER A 113 -6.66 2.10 5.80
C SER A 113 -6.80 1.55 4.37
N ASN A 114 -6.70 0.24 4.18
CA ASN A 114 -6.86 -0.39 2.85
C ASN A 114 -8.27 -0.22 2.26
N ILE A 115 -9.27 0.12 3.08
CA ILE A 115 -10.61 0.50 2.59
C ILE A 115 -10.50 1.70 1.64
N VAL A 116 -9.59 2.63 1.96
CA VAL A 116 -9.30 3.83 1.15
C VAL A 116 -8.27 3.53 0.05
N GLY A 117 -7.78 2.28 -0.02
CA GLY A 117 -6.71 1.86 -0.91
C GLY A 117 -5.37 2.49 -0.53
N ASP A 118 -4.58 2.83 -1.54
CA ASP A 118 -3.20 3.26 -1.34
C ASP A 118 -3.05 4.65 -0.65
N ALA A 119 -4.16 5.36 -0.48
CA ALA A 119 -4.26 6.58 0.32
C ALA A 119 -3.74 6.40 1.75
N GLY A 120 -3.89 5.19 2.31
CA GLY A 120 -3.44 4.83 3.65
C GLY A 120 -1.95 5.07 3.88
N TYR A 121 -1.11 4.78 2.89
CA TYR A 121 0.32 5.06 2.95
C TYR A 121 0.61 6.54 3.13
N ILE A 122 -0.15 7.39 2.46
CA ILE A 122 0.18 8.81 2.37
C ILE A 122 -0.26 9.55 3.63
N ILE A 123 -1.45 9.22 4.12
CA ILE A 123 -2.07 9.89 5.27
C ILE A 123 -1.47 9.40 6.59
N LEU A 124 -1.25 8.09 6.73
CA LEU A 124 -0.95 7.51 8.05
C LEU A 124 0.49 7.70 8.49
N LEU A 125 1.46 7.76 7.58
CA LEU A 125 2.89 7.93 7.92
C LEU A 125 3.16 9.19 8.77
N PRO A 126 2.76 10.41 8.34
CA PRO A 126 3.00 11.62 9.14
C PRO A 126 2.20 11.64 10.46
N ILE A 127 0.98 11.08 10.46
CA ILE A 127 0.16 10.99 11.68
C ILE A 127 0.80 10.03 12.69
N ALA A 128 1.31 8.88 12.24
CA ALA A 128 1.99 7.93 13.10
C ALA A 128 3.29 8.48 13.66
N ALA A 129 4.06 9.22 12.85
CA ALA A 129 5.29 9.89 13.29
C ALA A 129 4.99 10.87 14.43
N THR A 130 4.00 11.76 14.25
CA THR A 130 3.59 12.76 15.25
C THR A 130 3.00 12.13 16.50
N LEU A 131 2.18 11.08 16.36
CA LEU A 131 1.64 10.33 17.50
C LEU A 131 2.73 9.69 18.34
N PHE A 132 3.67 8.97 17.73
CA PHE A 132 4.78 8.35 18.45
C PHE A 132 5.64 9.41 19.14
N TYR A 133 5.91 10.51 18.44
CA TYR A 133 6.68 11.61 18.97
C TYR A 133 6.02 12.26 20.20
N SER A 134 4.70 12.43 20.18
CA SER A 134 3.93 13.03 21.29
C SER A 134 4.00 12.26 22.62
N VAL A 135 4.27 10.95 22.54
CA VAL A 135 4.40 10.04 23.69
C VAL A 135 5.87 9.86 24.11
N GLY A 136 6.80 10.51 23.42
CA GLY A 136 8.24 10.38 23.66
C GLY A 136 8.86 9.11 23.06
N LEU A 137 8.19 8.46 22.11
CA LEU A 137 8.78 7.39 21.30
C LEU A 137 9.47 7.96 20.07
N ASN A 138 10.39 7.18 19.50
CA ASN A 138 11.06 7.55 18.25
C ASN A 138 10.04 7.66 17.09
N PRO A 139 9.94 8.82 16.39
CA PRO A 139 9.02 9.01 15.27
C PRO A 139 9.21 8.00 14.14
N VAL A 140 10.46 7.57 13.91
CA VAL A 140 10.80 6.56 12.91
C VAL A 140 10.12 5.22 13.22
N ALA A 141 9.95 4.88 14.51
CA ALA A 141 9.21 3.69 14.90
C ALA A 141 7.72 3.80 14.53
N GLY A 142 7.14 5.00 14.61
CA GLY A 142 5.79 5.28 14.17
C GLY A 142 5.61 5.12 12.67
N ILE A 143 6.54 5.69 11.89
CA ILE A 143 6.57 5.57 10.42
C ILE A 143 6.66 4.10 10.01
N ILE A 144 7.60 3.33 10.58
CA ILE A 144 7.77 1.91 10.26
C ILE A 144 6.54 1.10 10.68
N THR A 145 5.96 1.38 11.85
CA THR A 145 4.75 0.67 12.31
C THR A 145 3.58 0.92 11.36
N ALA A 146 3.33 2.18 10.98
CA ALA A 146 2.30 2.51 10.00
C ALA A 146 2.59 1.86 8.64
N TYR A 147 3.80 1.98 8.12
CA TYR A 147 4.20 1.37 6.85
C TYR A 147 3.94 -0.14 6.83
N VAL A 148 4.42 -0.86 7.84
CA VAL A 148 4.20 -2.31 7.94
C VAL A 148 2.72 -2.65 8.10
N SER A 149 1.96 -1.89 8.89
CA SER A 149 0.53 -2.13 9.05
C SER A 149 -0.26 -1.95 7.76
N VAL A 150 0.07 -0.94 6.94
CA VAL A 150 -0.58 -0.74 5.63
C VAL A 150 -0.08 -1.80 4.63
N SER A 151 1.24 -2.02 4.54
CA SER A 151 1.84 -2.96 3.57
C SER A 151 1.53 -4.41 3.82
N CYS A 152 1.82 -4.91 5.02
CA CYS A 152 1.59 -6.31 5.33
C CYS A 152 0.11 -6.60 5.61
N GLY A 153 -0.67 -5.56 5.93
CA GLY A 153 -2.11 -5.66 6.12
C GLY A 153 -2.93 -5.53 4.84
N TYR A 154 -2.32 -5.30 3.67
CA TYR A 154 -3.01 -4.83 2.46
C TYR A 154 -4.27 -5.65 2.09
N SER A 155 -4.16 -6.98 2.16
CA SER A 155 -5.31 -7.88 1.92
C SER A 155 -6.21 -8.13 3.13
N ALA A 156 -5.73 -7.94 4.36
CA ALA A 156 -6.46 -8.30 5.57
C ALA A 156 -7.30 -7.13 6.07
N ASN A 157 -8.62 -7.25 5.93
CA ASN A 157 -9.56 -6.21 6.33
C ASN A 157 -10.79 -6.80 7.02
N VAL A 158 -11.35 -6.02 7.96
CA VAL A 158 -12.66 -6.29 8.57
C VAL A 158 -13.81 -5.82 7.66
N VAL A 159 -13.52 -4.88 6.76
CA VAL A 159 -14.48 -4.34 5.80
C VAL A 159 -13.98 -4.66 4.40
N LEU A 160 -14.91 -4.95 3.48
CA LEU A 160 -14.60 -5.13 2.07
C LEU A 160 -13.79 -3.95 1.52
N SER A 161 -12.66 -4.29 0.92
CA SER A 161 -11.78 -3.39 0.18
C SER A 161 -12.13 -3.38 -1.30
N THR A 162 -11.59 -2.41 -2.04
CA THR A 162 -11.73 -2.33 -3.50
C THR A 162 -11.04 -3.48 -4.24
N MET A 163 -10.07 -4.15 -3.60
CA MET A 163 -9.38 -5.31 -4.17
C MET A 163 -10.21 -6.57 -4.16
N ASP A 164 -11.03 -6.78 -3.13
CA ASP A 164 -11.84 -8.00 -2.96
C ASP A 164 -12.65 -8.36 -4.21
N PRO A 165 -13.46 -7.45 -4.80
CA PRO A 165 -14.21 -7.76 -6.02
C PRO A 165 -13.33 -7.93 -7.26
N LEU A 166 -12.16 -7.27 -7.33
CA LEU A 166 -11.27 -7.37 -8.49
C LEU A 166 -10.57 -8.73 -8.55
N ILE A 167 -10.06 -9.19 -7.41
CA ILE A 167 -9.40 -10.49 -7.28
C ILE A 167 -10.43 -11.61 -7.45
N ALA A 168 -11.58 -11.51 -6.77
CA ALA A 168 -12.68 -12.50 -6.88
C ALA A 168 -13.17 -12.65 -8.32
N ARG A 169 -13.34 -11.55 -9.06
CA ARG A 169 -13.72 -11.59 -10.47
C ARG A 169 -12.70 -12.34 -11.32
N THR A 170 -11.41 -12.08 -11.12
CA THR A 170 -10.34 -12.75 -11.88
C THR A 170 -10.31 -14.25 -11.56
N THR A 171 -10.49 -14.63 -10.29
CA THR A 171 -10.61 -16.02 -9.86
C THR A 171 -11.80 -16.71 -10.52
N GLN A 172 -12.96 -16.03 -10.57
CA GLN A 172 -14.15 -16.53 -11.22
C GLN A 172 -13.93 -16.75 -12.72
N GLU A 173 -13.33 -15.78 -13.41
CA GLU A 173 -13.02 -15.87 -14.84
C GLU A 173 -12.09 -17.08 -15.12
N ALA A 174 -11.05 -17.28 -14.31
CA ALA A 174 -10.15 -18.43 -14.42
C ALA A 174 -10.83 -19.79 -14.11
N ALA A 175 -11.76 -19.81 -13.15
CA ALA A 175 -12.48 -21.02 -12.77
C ALA A 175 -13.50 -21.45 -13.83
N ILE A 176 -14.17 -20.48 -14.47
CA ILE A 176 -15.10 -20.71 -15.59
C ILE A 176 -14.33 -21.22 -16.82
N ASP A 177 -13.24 -20.55 -17.19
CA ASP A 177 -12.43 -20.90 -18.38
C ASP A 177 -11.88 -22.34 -18.31
N SER A 178 -11.49 -22.77 -17.12
CA SER A 178 -10.97 -24.12 -16.90
C SER A 178 -12.05 -25.21 -16.77
N GLY A 179 -13.32 -24.84 -16.71
CA GLY A 179 -14.45 -25.77 -16.56
C GLY A 179 -14.48 -26.52 -15.22
N VAL A 180 -13.66 -26.13 -14.24
CA VAL A 180 -13.50 -26.87 -12.98
C VAL A 180 -14.50 -26.45 -11.89
N TYR A 181 -15.21 -25.33 -12.07
CA TYR A 181 -16.12 -24.80 -11.05
C TYR A 181 -17.34 -24.09 -11.66
N GLN A 182 -18.56 -24.47 -11.23
CA GLN A 182 -19.83 -23.84 -11.63
C GLN A 182 -20.43 -22.93 -10.54
N GLY A 183 -19.75 -22.73 -9.40
CA GLY A 183 -20.17 -21.80 -8.36
C GLY A 183 -19.78 -20.35 -8.68
N ASN A 184 -20.36 -19.39 -7.95
CA ASN A 184 -19.99 -17.97 -8.04
C ASN A 184 -18.98 -17.62 -6.93
N THR A 185 -17.74 -17.36 -7.30
CA THR A 185 -16.72 -16.76 -6.44
C THR A 185 -17.08 -15.30 -6.21
N GLY A 186 -17.86 -15.03 -5.16
CA GLY A 186 -18.31 -13.67 -4.83
C GLY A 186 -17.18 -12.81 -4.23
N PRO A 187 -17.35 -11.47 -4.16
CA PRO A 187 -16.42 -10.59 -3.45
C PRO A 187 -16.23 -10.93 -1.96
N LEU A 188 -17.15 -11.68 -1.38
CA LEU A 188 -17.17 -12.05 0.04
C LEU A 188 -16.56 -13.43 0.33
N CYS A 189 -16.05 -14.14 -0.68
CA CYS A 189 -15.52 -15.52 -0.56
C CYS A 189 -14.39 -15.68 0.47
N ASN A 190 -13.65 -14.61 0.81
CA ASN A 190 -12.57 -14.65 1.81
C ASN A 190 -12.85 -13.77 3.05
N TYR A 191 -14.09 -13.28 3.22
CA TYR A 191 -14.40 -12.26 4.23
C TYR A 191 -14.10 -12.71 5.67
N TYR A 192 -14.50 -13.93 6.05
CA TYR A 192 -14.28 -14.43 7.42
C TYR A 192 -12.80 -14.62 7.70
N PHE A 193 -12.07 -15.21 6.76
CA PHE A 193 -10.64 -15.40 6.89
C PHE A 193 -9.89 -14.06 7.02
N MET A 194 -10.20 -13.07 6.17
CA MET A 194 -9.53 -11.76 6.18
C MET A 194 -9.87 -10.96 7.44
N SER A 195 -11.09 -11.08 7.95
CA SER A 195 -11.50 -10.46 9.21
C SER A 195 -10.69 -10.99 10.39
N VAL A 196 -10.55 -12.32 10.53
CA VAL A 196 -9.73 -12.92 11.60
C VAL A 196 -8.24 -12.61 11.40
N SER A 197 -7.78 -12.63 10.14
CA SER A 197 -6.39 -12.29 9.78
C SER A 197 -6.00 -10.90 10.25
N THR A 198 -6.92 -9.93 10.21
CA THR A 198 -6.68 -8.56 10.68
C THR A 198 -6.22 -8.54 12.14
N PHE A 199 -6.88 -9.31 13.02
CA PHE A 199 -6.50 -9.37 14.44
C PHE A 199 -5.17 -10.10 14.66
N VAL A 200 -4.93 -11.19 13.92
CA VAL A 200 -3.68 -11.97 14.01
C VAL A 200 -2.48 -11.12 13.56
N ILE A 201 -2.58 -10.48 12.40
CA ILE A 201 -1.54 -9.59 11.87
C ILE A 201 -1.33 -8.42 12.81
N GLY A 202 -2.40 -7.80 13.31
CA GLY A 202 -2.32 -6.71 14.29
C GLY A 202 -1.55 -7.12 15.56
N ALA A 203 -1.80 -8.32 16.09
CA ALA A 203 -1.10 -8.86 17.24
C ALA A 203 0.39 -9.12 16.96
N ILE A 204 0.72 -9.65 15.79
CA ILE A 204 2.12 -9.90 15.35
C ILE A 204 2.87 -8.57 15.24
N ILE A 205 2.31 -7.59 14.54
CA ILE A 205 2.90 -6.26 14.38
C ILE A 205 3.10 -5.62 15.75
N TYR A 206 2.08 -5.63 16.61
CA TYR A 206 2.16 -5.06 17.95
C TYR A 206 3.28 -5.68 18.78
N ARG A 207 3.39 -7.02 18.76
CA ARG A 207 4.43 -7.75 19.50
C ARG A 207 5.83 -7.40 19.02
N ILE A 208 6.05 -7.32 17.70
CA ILE A 208 7.36 -6.99 17.13
C ILE A 208 7.70 -5.52 17.39
N THR A 209 6.74 -4.61 17.24
CA THR A 209 6.92 -3.17 17.49
C THR A 209 7.35 -2.93 18.95
N CYS A 210 6.63 -3.52 19.91
CA CYS A 210 6.93 -3.33 21.32
C CYS A 210 8.23 -4.00 21.77
N LYS A 211 8.48 -5.26 21.35
CA LYS A 211 9.61 -6.04 21.87
C LYS A 211 10.91 -5.86 21.10
N ARG A 212 10.87 -5.44 19.83
CA ARG A 212 12.08 -5.38 18.98
C ARG A 212 12.31 -4.01 18.36
N LEU A 213 11.29 -3.40 17.74
CA LEU A 213 11.49 -2.13 17.03
C LEU A 213 11.82 -0.98 17.98
N ILE A 214 10.97 -0.75 18.98
CA ILE A 214 11.14 0.35 19.94
C ILE A 214 12.47 0.24 20.71
N PRO A 215 12.85 -0.94 21.27
CA PRO A 215 14.14 -1.08 21.93
C PRO A 215 15.33 -0.86 20.99
N SER A 216 15.23 -1.27 19.72
CA SER A 216 16.31 -1.14 18.74
C SER A 216 16.56 0.30 18.27
N LEU A 217 15.57 1.18 18.38
CA LEU A 217 15.66 2.58 17.93
C LEU A 217 16.05 3.56 19.04
N GLY A 218 16.06 3.12 20.31
CA GLY A 218 16.45 3.95 21.45
C GLY A 218 15.53 5.15 21.71
N GLN A 219 15.96 6.04 22.61
CA GLN A 219 15.32 7.35 22.80
C GLN A 219 15.73 8.30 21.67
N TYR A 220 14.78 9.10 21.20
CA TYR A 220 15.03 10.04 20.12
C TYR A 220 15.68 11.32 20.65
N GLU A 221 16.94 11.58 20.27
CA GLU A 221 17.73 12.75 20.69
C GLU A 221 17.64 13.94 19.70
N GLY A 222 16.72 13.90 18.73
CA GLY A 222 16.66 14.90 17.66
C GLY A 222 16.23 16.31 18.10
N LYS A 223 16.82 17.34 17.48
CA LYS A 223 16.63 18.79 17.74
C LYS A 223 15.23 19.36 17.46
N GLN A 224 14.35 18.65 16.77
CA GLN A 224 12.96 19.11 16.62
C GLN A 224 12.23 18.84 17.93
N ILE A 225 12.29 19.79 18.86
CA ILE A 225 11.51 19.78 20.09
C ILE A 225 10.03 19.90 19.68
N PHE A 226 9.20 18.85 19.88
CA PHE A 226 7.77 19.07 20.01
C PHE A 226 7.67 20.07 21.15
N GLU A 227 7.18 21.27 20.88
CA GLU A 227 6.84 22.17 21.97
C GLU A 227 5.93 21.39 22.92
N GLY A 228 6.52 21.04 24.06
CA GLY A 228 6.00 20.03 24.96
C GLY A 228 4.56 20.36 25.30
N TYR A 229 3.70 19.35 25.18
CA TYR A 229 2.32 19.29 25.68
C TYR A 229 1.76 20.63 26.22
N LYS A 230 1.58 21.63 25.35
CA LYS A 230 0.81 22.83 25.71
C LYS A 230 -0.64 22.41 25.67
N GLN A 231 -1.30 22.51 26.81
CA GLN A 231 -2.74 22.27 26.90
C GLN A 231 -3.44 23.22 25.92
N LEU A 232 -4.31 22.67 25.05
CA LEU A 232 -4.95 23.46 24.00
C LEU A 232 -5.64 24.69 24.59
N SER A 233 -5.31 25.86 24.04
CA SER A 233 -5.97 27.11 24.43
C SER A 233 -7.49 27.00 24.18
N ARG A 234 -8.29 27.78 24.92
CA ARG A 234 -9.75 27.85 24.66
C ARG A 234 -10.04 28.23 23.20
N LYS A 235 -9.21 29.09 22.60
CA LYS A 235 -9.30 29.47 21.18
C LYS A 235 -9.02 28.29 20.25
N GLU A 236 -7.92 27.56 20.48
CA GLU A 236 -7.55 26.37 19.69
C GLU A 236 -8.59 25.25 19.82
N ARG A 237 -9.16 25.06 21.02
CA ARG A 237 -10.21 24.05 21.24
C ARG A 237 -11.49 24.41 20.48
N ARG A 238 -11.90 25.69 20.47
CA ARG A 238 -13.06 26.15 19.69
C ARG A 238 -12.79 26.01 18.19
N ALA A 239 -11.61 26.40 17.73
CA ALA A 239 -11.17 26.25 16.34
C ALA A 239 -11.19 24.77 15.90
N MET A 240 -10.71 23.86 16.75
CA MET A 240 -10.72 22.42 16.49
C MET A 240 -12.16 21.88 16.39
N THR A 241 -13.05 22.27 17.30
CA THR A 241 -14.46 21.86 17.21
C THR A 241 -15.10 22.37 15.92
N MET A 242 -14.86 23.62 15.52
CA MET A 242 -15.38 24.17 14.26
C MET A 242 -14.82 23.43 13.03
N ALA A 243 -13.52 23.11 13.02
CA ALA A 243 -12.91 22.33 11.95
C ALA A 243 -13.51 20.91 11.85
N ILE A 244 -13.76 20.24 12.98
CA ILE A 244 -14.41 18.93 13.01
C ILE A 244 -15.86 19.00 12.52
N VAL A 245 -16.62 20.02 12.94
CA VAL A 245 -17.99 20.24 12.47
C VAL A 245 -18.02 20.48 10.96
N MET A 246 -17.10 21.28 10.43
CA MET A 246 -16.99 21.50 8.98
C MET A 246 -16.57 20.23 8.23
N GLY A 247 -15.68 19.43 8.80
CA GLY A 247 -15.33 18.11 8.26
C GLY A 247 -16.53 17.16 8.22
N MET A 248 -17.36 17.13 9.27
CA MET A 248 -18.59 16.34 9.30
C MET A 248 -19.63 16.83 8.29
N LEU A 249 -19.79 18.15 8.15
CA LEU A 249 -20.67 18.74 7.15
C LEU A 249 -20.21 18.38 5.73
N TYR A 250 -18.91 18.52 5.46
CA TYR A 250 -18.30 18.11 4.19
C TYR A 250 -18.54 16.62 3.90
N ALA A 251 -18.27 15.75 4.87
CA ALA A 251 -18.52 14.31 4.74
C ALA A 251 -20.00 14.01 4.48
N ALA A 252 -20.93 14.69 5.16
CA ALA A 252 -22.36 14.54 4.93
C ALA A 252 -22.77 14.98 3.52
N ILE A 253 -22.21 16.08 3.00
CA ILE A 253 -22.44 16.55 1.62
C ILE A 253 -21.93 15.51 0.61
N ILE A 254 -20.73 14.96 0.80
CA ILE A 254 -20.16 13.94 -0.09
C ILE A 254 -20.99 12.65 -0.04
N LEU A 255 -21.40 12.21 1.16
CA LEU A 255 -22.26 11.03 1.31
C LEU A 255 -23.62 11.26 0.67
N TRP A 256 -24.22 12.45 0.83
CA TRP A 256 -25.46 12.80 0.15
C TRP A 256 -25.29 12.82 -1.37
N ALA A 257 -24.23 13.45 -1.89
CA ALA A 257 -23.90 13.46 -3.32
C ALA A 257 -23.52 12.06 -3.87
N THR A 258 -23.21 11.09 -3.02
CA THR A 258 -22.90 9.71 -3.41
C THR A 258 -24.11 8.80 -3.27
N PHE A 259 -24.97 8.98 -2.27
CA PHE A 259 -26.06 8.04 -1.96
C PHE A 259 -27.47 8.55 -2.30
N SER A 260 -27.62 9.84 -2.60
CA SER A 260 -28.90 10.43 -3.04
C SER A 260 -29.31 9.91 -4.44
N SER A 261 -30.59 10.06 -4.76
CA SER A 261 -31.17 9.75 -6.07
C SER A 261 -30.52 10.55 -7.20
N TRP A 262 -29.96 11.72 -6.89
CA TRP A 262 -29.20 12.60 -7.81
C TRP A 262 -27.69 12.40 -7.72
N GLY A 263 -27.23 11.21 -7.33
CA GLY A 263 -25.84 10.97 -6.95
C GLY A 263 -24.84 11.15 -8.09
N ILE A 264 -24.36 12.38 -8.31
CA ILE A 264 -23.37 12.76 -9.35
C ILE A 264 -22.07 11.97 -9.20
N LEU A 265 -21.74 11.53 -7.98
CA LEU A 265 -20.50 10.81 -7.68
C LEU A 265 -20.59 9.29 -7.90
N ARG A 266 -21.77 8.76 -8.27
CA ARG A 266 -21.92 7.34 -8.67
C ARG A 266 -21.43 7.13 -10.10
N GLY A 267 -21.12 5.88 -10.44
CA GLY A 267 -20.84 5.53 -11.83
C GLY A 267 -22.08 5.74 -12.71
N VAL A 268 -21.87 5.86 -14.02
CA VAL A 268 -22.94 6.03 -15.01
C VAL A 268 -24.01 4.93 -14.90
N ASN A 269 -23.61 3.72 -14.48
CA ASN A 269 -24.50 2.57 -14.28
C ASN A 269 -25.15 2.53 -12.87
N GLY A 270 -25.01 3.58 -12.05
CA GLY A 270 -25.46 3.63 -10.66
C GLY A 270 -24.60 2.82 -9.67
N GLY A 271 -23.64 2.02 -10.16
CA GLY A 271 -22.72 1.25 -9.33
C GLY A 271 -21.64 2.10 -8.65
N LEU A 272 -21.18 1.66 -7.48
CA LEU A 272 -20.05 2.29 -6.77
C LEU A 272 -18.68 1.84 -7.30
N ILE A 273 -18.58 0.64 -7.88
CA ILE A 273 -17.32 0.07 -8.39
C ILE A 273 -16.87 0.89 -9.62
N ARG A 274 -15.65 1.46 -9.56
CA ARG A 274 -15.10 2.42 -10.55
C ARG A 274 -15.91 3.73 -10.70
N SER A 275 -16.67 4.11 -9.67
CA SER A 275 -17.37 5.40 -9.66
C SER A 275 -16.40 6.59 -9.48
N PRO A 276 -16.80 7.81 -9.88
CA PRO A 276 -16.07 9.04 -9.57
C PRO A 276 -15.73 9.18 -8.07
N PHE A 277 -16.60 8.68 -7.19
CA PHE A 277 -16.34 8.63 -5.74
C PHE A 277 -15.09 7.80 -5.40
N ILE A 278 -14.99 6.56 -5.89
CA ILE A 278 -13.84 5.69 -5.56
C ILE A 278 -12.56 6.19 -6.23
N MET A 279 -12.63 6.57 -7.50
CA MET A 279 -11.46 7.05 -8.25
C MET A 279 -10.97 8.40 -7.71
N GLY A 280 -11.89 9.27 -7.27
CA GLY A 280 -11.60 10.59 -6.73
C GLY A 280 -11.43 10.65 -5.21
N ILE A 281 -11.51 9.51 -4.50
CA ILE A 281 -11.57 9.49 -3.03
C ILE A 281 -10.38 10.21 -2.38
N LEU A 282 -9.19 10.07 -2.97
CA LEU A 282 -7.99 10.70 -2.46
C LEU A 282 -8.04 12.22 -2.58
N PHE A 283 -8.56 12.73 -3.70
CA PHE A 283 -8.79 14.15 -3.89
C PHE A 283 -9.86 14.68 -2.91
N LEU A 284 -10.95 13.94 -2.72
CA LEU A 284 -12.00 14.30 -1.76
C LEU A 284 -11.48 14.35 -0.32
N LEU A 285 -10.69 13.36 0.09
CA LEU A 285 -10.08 13.33 1.42
C LEU A 285 -9.05 14.44 1.60
N SER A 286 -8.22 14.70 0.58
CA SER A 286 -7.27 15.81 0.58
C SER A 286 -7.99 17.16 0.70
N LEU A 287 -9.03 17.37 -0.10
CA LEU A 287 -9.83 18.58 -0.06
C LEU A 287 -10.54 18.76 1.30
N GLY A 288 -11.13 17.69 1.84
CA GLY A 288 -11.72 17.71 3.18
C GLY A 288 -10.70 18.07 4.26
N ALA A 289 -9.51 17.47 4.22
CA ALA A 289 -8.41 17.80 5.13
C ALA A 289 -7.95 19.26 4.96
N ALA A 290 -7.86 19.76 3.73
CA ALA A 290 -7.53 21.15 3.44
C ALA A 290 -8.57 22.09 4.04
N ILE A 291 -9.87 21.81 3.86
CA ILE A 291 -10.98 22.61 4.41
C ILE A 291 -10.91 22.64 5.93
N MET A 292 -10.76 21.48 6.59
CA MET A 292 -10.61 21.40 8.05
C MET A 292 -9.38 22.19 8.51
N GLY A 293 -8.26 22.04 7.80
CA GLY A 293 -7.01 22.76 8.04
C GLY A 293 -7.17 24.27 7.93
N MET A 294 -7.83 24.77 6.88
CA MET A 294 -8.11 26.19 6.68
C MET A 294 -9.03 26.74 7.77
N VAL A 295 -10.14 26.07 8.05
CA VAL A 295 -11.09 26.48 9.10
C VAL A 295 -10.38 26.58 10.45
N TYR A 296 -9.55 25.60 10.79
CA TYR A 296 -8.74 25.64 12.00
C TYR A 296 -7.72 26.80 11.98
N GLY A 297 -6.99 26.99 10.87
CA GLY A 297 -5.97 28.02 10.71
C GLY A 297 -6.53 29.43 10.91
N PHE A 298 -7.62 29.76 10.23
CA PHE A 298 -8.28 31.06 10.37
C PHE A 298 -8.91 31.24 11.75
N SER A 299 -9.59 30.21 12.27
CA SER A 299 -10.27 30.29 13.56
C SER A 299 -9.32 30.37 14.76
N SER A 300 -8.14 29.75 14.66
CA SER A 300 -7.10 29.83 15.69
C SER A 300 -6.26 31.11 15.60
N GLY A 301 -6.38 31.86 14.49
CA GLY A 301 -5.60 33.06 14.19
C GLY A 301 -4.18 32.77 13.68
N ARG A 302 -3.89 31.51 13.30
CA ARG A 302 -2.63 31.13 12.66
C ARG A 302 -2.59 31.56 11.20
N TYR A 303 -3.72 31.50 10.50
CA TYR A 303 -3.86 32.06 9.16
C TYR A 303 -4.56 33.41 9.26
N ARG A 304 -3.98 34.40 8.61
CA ARG A 304 -4.49 35.77 8.50
C ARG A 304 -4.81 36.15 7.06
N SER A 305 -4.15 35.51 6.10
CA SER A 305 -4.29 35.77 4.68
C SER A 305 -4.33 34.47 3.87
N ASP A 306 -4.71 34.58 2.60
CA ASP A 306 -4.61 33.53 1.59
C ASP A 306 -3.17 33.07 1.37
N ASN A 307 -2.18 33.97 1.47
CA ASN A 307 -0.76 33.62 1.38
C ASN A 307 -0.34 32.54 2.39
N ASP A 308 -0.90 32.55 3.61
CA ASP A 308 -0.61 31.53 4.63
C ASP A 308 -1.12 30.14 4.21
N VAL A 309 -2.22 30.09 3.45
CA VAL A 309 -2.78 28.86 2.89
C VAL A 309 -1.89 28.36 1.76
N ILE A 310 -1.44 29.25 0.87
CA ILE A 310 -0.51 28.91 -0.22
C ILE A 310 0.82 28.40 0.34
N GLU A 311 1.34 29.00 1.41
CA GLU A 311 2.53 28.51 2.09
C GLU A 311 2.31 27.11 2.68
N GLY A 312 1.13 26.85 3.25
CA GLY A 312 0.74 25.51 3.70
C GLY A 312 0.66 24.47 2.57
N LEU A 313 0.27 24.87 1.36
CA LEU A 313 0.29 24.01 0.16
C LEU A 313 1.72 23.79 -0.37
N ALA A 314 2.58 24.79 -0.26
CA ALA A 314 3.95 24.76 -0.76
C ALA A 314 4.93 24.03 0.18
N GLN A 315 4.68 24.04 1.48
CA GLN A 315 5.58 23.45 2.48
C GLN A 315 5.83 21.93 2.26
N PRO A 316 4.83 21.07 2.01
CA PRO A 316 5.07 19.67 1.69
C PRO A 316 5.88 19.47 0.41
N MET A 317 5.74 20.36 -0.58
CA MET A 317 6.47 20.24 -1.85
C MET A 317 8.00 20.34 -1.65
N LYS A 318 8.44 21.13 -0.65
CA LYS A 318 9.87 21.18 -0.27
C LYS A 318 10.35 19.83 0.28
N LEU A 319 9.53 19.15 1.07
CA LEU A 319 9.85 17.82 1.62
C LEU A 319 9.85 16.75 0.51
N LEU A 320 8.95 16.89 -0.46
CA LEU A 320 8.83 15.95 -1.58
C LEU A 320 9.90 16.12 -2.66
N GLY A 321 10.81 17.10 -2.56
CA GLY A 321 11.90 17.25 -3.53
C GLY A 321 12.73 15.97 -3.70
N GLY A 322 13.07 15.31 -2.59
CA GLY A 322 13.74 14.00 -2.61
C GLY A 322 12.87 12.89 -3.20
N TYR A 323 11.57 12.89 -2.84
CA TYR A 323 10.58 11.95 -3.39
C TYR A 323 10.47 12.05 -4.91
N LEU A 324 10.40 13.26 -5.48
CA LEU A 324 10.30 13.47 -6.93
C LEU A 324 11.47 12.86 -7.69
N VAL A 325 12.70 13.04 -7.18
CA VAL A 325 13.90 12.46 -7.78
C VAL A 325 13.84 10.94 -7.75
N ILE A 326 13.47 10.34 -6.60
CA ILE A 326 13.38 8.89 -6.48
C ILE A 326 12.25 8.34 -7.37
N ALA A 327 11.09 9.01 -7.39
CA ALA A 327 9.94 8.64 -8.19
C ALA A 327 10.25 8.68 -9.70
N PHE A 328 11.07 9.63 -10.16
CA PHE A 328 11.52 9.68 -11.54
C PHE A 328 12.27 8.40 -11.95
N PHE A 329 13.31 8.02 -11.21
CA PHE A 329 14.08 6.82 -11.53
C PHE A 329 13.26 5.53 -11.34
N ALA A 330 12.39 5.49 -10.32
CA ALA A 330 11.47 4.38 -10.12
C ALA A 330 10.50 4.21 -11.31
N ALA A 331 9.89 5.31 -11.77
CA ALA A 331 8.98 5.29 -12.91
C ALA A 331 9.66 4.75 -14.19
N GLN A 332 10.89 5.18 -14.47
CA GLN A 332 11.65 4.63 -15.60
C GLN A 332 11.94 3.15 -15.45
N MET A 333 12.34 2.72 -14.25
CA MET A 333 12.64 1.32 -13.97
C MET A 333 11.40 0.43 -14.20
N PHE A 334 10.25 0.83 -13.66
CA PHE A 334 9.00 0.08 -13.83
C PHE A 334 8.56 0.02 -15.27
N ALA A 335 8.61 1.15 -15.97
CA ALA A 335 8.22 1.20 -17.37
C ALA A 335 9.15 0.34 -18.23
N CYS A 336 10.46 0.33 -17.97
CA CYS A 336 11.41 -0.54 -18.67
C CYS A 336 11.12 -2.02 -18.39
N LEU A 337 10.85 -2.37 -17.12
CA LEU A 337 10.52 -3.74 -16.73
C LEU A 337 9.25 -4.23 -17.43
N GLU A 338 8.20 -3.42 -17.42
CA GLU A 338 6.91 -3.72 -18.06
C GLU A 338 7.03 -3.83 -19.58
N TYR A 339 7.74 -2.90 -20.23
CA TYR A 339 8.00 -2.92 -21.67
C TYR A 339 8.78 -4.18 -22.09
N SER A 340 9.79 -4.56 -21.32
CA SER A 340 10.59 -5.76 -21.59
C SER A 340 9.84 -7.07 -21.37
N HIS A 341 8.69 -7.03 -20.67
CA HIS A 341 7.90 -8.19 -20.25
C HIS A 341 8.64 -9.21 -19.36
N LEU A 342 9.80 -8.83 -18.80
CA LEU A 342 10.61 -9.72 -17.96
C LEU A 342 9.89 -10.13 -16.68
N ASP A 343 9.12 -9.22 -16.09
CA ASP A 343 8.27 -9.49 -14.93
C ASP A 343 7.28 -10.64 -15.18
N LYS A 344 6.57 -10.59 -16.32
CA LYS A 344 5.61 -11.62 -16.74
C LYS A 344 6.31 -12.93 -17.06
N CYS A 345 7.42 -12.89 -17.80
CA CYS A 345 8.16 -14.10 -18.17
C CYS A 345 8.68 -14.85 -16.94
N VAL A 346 9.31 -14.15 -15.99
CA VAL A 346 9.81 -14.75 -14.75
C VAL A 346 8.67 -15.36 -13.94
N ALA A 347 7.55 -14.64 -13.83
CA ALA A 347 6.41 -15.10 -13.06
C ALA A 347 5.74 -16.35 -13.68
N ILE A 348 5.57 -16.42 -15.00
CA ILE A 348 4.95 -17.57 -15.66
C ILE A 348 5.91 -18.77 -15.70
N ILE A 349 7.20 -18.58 -15.96
CA ILE A 349 8.19 -19.67 -15.92
C ILE A 349 8.26 -20.27 -14.51
N GLY A 350 8.31 -19.41 -13.48
CA GLY A 350 8.27 -19.85 -12.09
C GLY A 350 6.97 -20.56 -11.73
N ALA A 351 5.84 -20.10 -12.28
CA ALA A 351 4.55 -20.72 -12.08
C ALA A 351 4.47 -22.13 -12.69
N ASN A 352 4.99 -22.29 -13.91
CA ASN A 352 5.06 -23.59 -14.60
C ASN A 352 6.01 -24.56 -13.90
N LEU A 353 7.13 -24.06 -13.35
CA LEU A 353 8.03 -24.88 -12.54
C LEU A 353 7.31 -25.39 -11.29
N LEU A 354 6.58 -24.52 -10.60
CA LEU A 354 5.87 -24.90 -9.39
C LEU A 354 4.71 -25.86 -9.68
N SER A 355 3.95 -25.66 -10.77
CA SER A 355 2.84 -26.55 -11.14
C SER A 355 3.30 -27.95 -11.54
N SER A 356 4.56 -28.12 -11.93
CA SER A 356 5.16 -29.44 -12.19
C SER A 356 5.46 -30.26 -10.92
N VAL A 357 5.50 -29.62 -9.75
CA VAL A 357 5.78 -30.29 -8.48
C VAL A 357 4.53 -31.03 -8.00
N GLN A 358 4.54 -32.35 -8.08
CA GLN A 358 3.49 -33.21 -7.54
C GLN A 358 3.64 -33.39 -6.03
N ALA A 359 3.23 -32.38 -5.27
CA ALA A 359 3.13 -32.45 -3.81
C ALA A 359 1.67 -32.64 -3.37
N GLY A 360 1.46 -33.11 -2.13
CA GLY A 360 0.12 -33.18 -1.54
C GLY A 360 -0.53 -31.80 -1.39
N PRO A 361 -1.87 -31.69 -1.27
CA PRO A 361 -2.62 -30.43 -1.34
C PRO A 361 -2.08 -29.31 -0.42
N LEU A 362 -1.77 -29.67 0.83
CA LEU A 362 -1.26 -28.74 1.84
C LEU A 362 0.13 -28.20 1.50
N TRP A 363 1.03 -29.08 1.03
CA TRP A 363 2.38 -28.69 0.63
C TRP A 363 2.37 -27.81 -0.61
N THR A 364 1.49 -28.10 -1.57
CA THR A 364 1.31 -27.26 -2.77
C THR A 364 0.83 -25.86 -2.39
N LEU A 365 -0.07 -25.72 -1.41
CA LEU A 365 -0.48 -24.41 -0.88
C LEU A 365 0.68 -23.65 -0.21
N ILE A 366 1.51 -24.32 0.61
CA ILE A 366 2.72 -23.70 1.21
C ILE A 366 3.62 -23.18 0.11
N LEU A 367 3.96 -24.04 -0.85
CA LEU A 367 4.88 -23.69 -1.93
C LEU A 367 4.32 -22.55 -2.76
N PHE A 368 3.01 -22.52 -2.99
CA PHE A 368 2.34 -21.43 -3.69
C PHE A 368 2.35 -20.11 -2.94
N ILE A 369 2.18 -20.11 -1.61
CA ILE A 369 2.32 -18.92 -0.77
C ILE A 369 3.76 -18.39 -0.85
N LEU A 370 4.76 -19.27 -0.70
CA LEU A 370 6.18 -18.90 -0.77
C LEU A 370 6.58 -18.39 -2.16
N PHE A 371 6.04 -19.02 -3.21
CA PHE A 371 6.22 -18.59 -4.59
C PHE A 371 5.63 -17.19 -4.81
N THR A 372 4.37 -16.99 -4.41
CA THR A 372 3.72 -15.68 -4.51
C THR A 372 4.47 -14.62 -3.73
N ALA A 373 4.94 -14.94 -2.52
CA ALA A 373 5.76 -14.05 -1.69
C ALA A 373 7.09 -13.67 -2.35
N THR A 374 7.70 -14.59 -3.11
CA THR A 374 8.94 -14.36 -3.86
C THR A 374 8.69 -13.51 -5.11
N ILE A 375 7.65 -13.84 -5.89
CA ILE A 375 7.25 -13.05 -7.06
C ILE A 375 6.87 -11.63 -6.65
N ASN A 376 6.26 -11.44 -5.49
CA ASN A 376 5.94 -10.11 -4.97
C ASN A 376 7.16 -9.21 -4.74
N LEU A 377 8.35 -9.78 -4.53
CA LEU A 377 9.58 -8.99 -4.42
C LEU A 377 9.98 -8.34 -5.75
N ILE A 378 9.44 -8.81 -6.88
CA ILE A 378 9.72 -8.33 -8.23
C ILE A 378 8.50 -7.58 -8.79
N MET A 379 7.33 -8.21 -8.71
CA MET A 379 6.08 -7.71 -9.25
C MET A 379 5.16 -7.25 -8.11
N VAL A 380 5.01 -5.94 -7.93
CA VAL A 380 4.31 -5.38 -6.76
C VAL A 380 2.80 -5.44 -6.89
N SER A 381 2.26 -5.23 -8.09
CA SER A 381 0.81 -5.13 -8.29
C SER A 381 0.11 -6.48 -8.11
N ALA A 382 -0.70 -6.58 -7.05
CA ALA A 382 -1.51 -7.76 -6.74
C ALA A 382 -2.45 -8.14 -7.89
N THR A 383 -3.16 -7.17 -8.46
CA THR A 383 -4.10 -7.41 -9.56
C THR A 383 -3.39 -7.87 -10.83
N ALA A 384 -2.23 -7.29 -11.15
CA ALA A 384 -1.48 -7.68 -12.33
C ALA A 384 -0.85 -9.07 -12.19
N LYS A 385 -0.34 -9.44 -11.00
CA LYS A 385 0.10 -10.81 -10.71
C LYS A 385 -1.05 -11.80 -10.82
N TRP A 386 -2.15 -11.50 -10.15
CA TRP A 386 -3.29 -12.42 -10.08
C TRP A 386 -3.93 -12.64 -11.45
N ALA A 387 -3.92 -11.64 -12.32
CA ALA A 387 -4.44 -11.72 -13.68
C ALA A 387 -3.96 -13.00 -14.39
N PHE A 388 -2.66 -13.25 -14.46
CA PHE A 388 -2.17 -14.47 -15.13
C PHE A 388 -2.01 -15.66 -14.17
N MET A 389 -1.65 -15.43 -12.90
CA MET A 389 -1.46 -16.52 -11.94
C MET A 389 -2.74 -17.28 -11.65
N ALA A 390 -3.90 -16.61 -11.63
CA ALA A 390 -5.19 -17.27 -11.43
C ALA A 390 -5.45 -18.34 -12.49
N PHE A 391 -5.20 -18.03 -13.78
CA PHE A 391 -5.44 -18.94 -14.90
C PHE A 391 -4.45 -20.12 -14.96
N ILE A 392 -3.32 -20.04 -14.26
CA ILE A 392 -2.38 -21.17 -14.10
C ILE A 392 -2.75 -22.00 -12.87
N PHE A 393 -2.91 -21.35 -11.72
CA PHE A 393 -2.96 -22.03 -10.44
C PHE A 393 -4.36 -22.46 -10.04
N VAL A 394 -5.41 -21.68 -10.32
CA VAL A 394 -6.79 -22.08 -9.99
C VAL A 394 -7.13 -23.45 -10.61
N PRO A 395 -6.84 -23.72 -11.90
CA PRO A 395 -7.10 -25.04 -12.48
C PRO A 395 -6.24 -26.15 -11.88
N VAL A 396 -4.96 -25.87 -11.57
CA VAL A 396 -4.04 -26.84 -10.96
C VAL A 396 -4.52 -27.24 -9.56
N PHE A 397 -4.90 -26.25 -8.73
CA PHE A 397 -5.41 -26.48 -7.40
C PHE A 397 -6.76 -27.18 -7.40
N ALA A 398 -7.63 -26.85 -8.34
CA ALA A 398 -8.93 -27.49 -8.46
C ALA A 398 -8.82 -28.98 -8.86
N ARG A 399 -7.82 -29.36 -9.68
CA ARG A 399 -7.52 -30.78 -9.98
C ARG A 399 -7.08 -31.59 -8.77
N ILE A 400 -6.44 -30.97 -7.78
CA ILE A 400 -6.03 -31.61 -6.52
C ILE A 400 -7.06 -31.44 -5.40
N GLY A 401 -8.29 -31.01 -5.74
CA GLY A 401 -9.42 -30.90 -4.83
C GLY A 401 -9.43 -29.65 -3.95
N ILE A 402 -8.68 -28.60 -4.31
CA ILE A 402 -8.66 -27.32 -3.59
C ILE A 402 -9.58 -26.32 -4.31
N GLU A 403 -10.51 -25.73 -3.57
CA GLU A 403 -11.44 -24.73 -4.11
C GLU A 403 -10.73 -23.45 -4.58
N PRO A 404 -11.27 -22.76 -5.61
CA PRO A 404 -10.70 -21.50 -6.10
C PRO A 404 -10.55 -20.43 -5.00
N ASP A 405 -11.50 -20.37 -4.07
CA ASP A 405 -11.52 -19.43 -2.93
C ASP A 405 -10.31 -19.59 -2.01
N MET A 406 -9.88 -20.84 -1.80
CA MET A 406 -8.71 -21.19 -1.00
C MET A 406 -7.43 -20.80 -1.72
N THR A 407 -7.39 -21.00 -3.04
CA THR A 407 -6.26 -20.59 -3.88
C THR A 407 -6.10 -19.07 -3.87
N GLN A 408 -7.20 -18.34 -4.00
CA GLN A 408 -7.22 -16.89 -3.88
C GLN A 408 -6.73 -16.42 -2.51
N CYS A 409 -7.19 -17.08 -1.44
CA CYS A 409 -6.77 -16.78 -0.08
C CYS A 409 -5.25 -16.96 0.09
N ALA A 410 -4.70 -18.07 -0.38
CA ALA A 410 -3.26 -18.36 -0.37
C ALA A 410 -2.45 -17.31 -1.15
N PHE A 411 -2.94 -16.89 -2.32
CA PHE A 411 -2.32 -15.82 -3.10
C PHE A 411 -2.24 -14.51 -2.30
N ARG A 412 -3.33 -14.11 -1.66
CA ARG A 412 -3.41 -12.86 -0.87
C ARG A 412 -2.45 -12.83 0.31
N ILE A 413 -2.24 -13.99 0.95
CA ILE A 413 -1.24 -14.13 2.04
C ILE A 413 0.17 -13.86 1.50
N GLY A 414 0.55 -14.55 0.42
CA GLY A 414 1.88 -14.41 -0.16
C GLY A 414 2.14 -12.99 -0.70
N ASP A 415 1.15 -12.42 -1.37
CA ASP A 415 1.21 -11.05 -1.91
C ASP A 415 1.42 -10.02 -0.79
N SER A 416 0.62 -10.07 0.27
CA SER A 416 0.66 -9.02 1.29
C SER A 416 1.85 -9.17 2.25
N ALA A 417 2.25 -10.40 2.60
CA ALA A 417 3.28 -10.61 3.62
C ALA A 417 4.65 -9.99 3.29
N THR A 418 5.04 -9.92 2.00
CA THR A 418 6.36 -9.40 1.57
C THR A 418 6.35 -7.95 1.08
N ASN A 419 5.20 -7.28 1.04
CA ASN A 419 5.09 -5.89 0.58
C ASN A 419 6.03 -4.90 1.32
N ALA A 420 6.24 -5.12 2.63
CA ALA A 420 7.08 -4.24 3.45
C ALA A 420 8.60 -4.41 3.20
N ILE A 421 9.02 -5.47 2.49
CA ILE A 421 10.42 -5.71 2.13
C ILE A 421 10.68 -5.53 0.64
N THR A 422 9.64 -5.46 -0.18
CA THR A 422 9.79 -5.31 -1.63
C THR A 422 10.52 -4.01 -1.98
N PRO A 423 11.70 -4.08 -2.66
CA PRO A 423 12.46 -2.89 -3.05
C PRO A 423 11.71 -2.02 -4.06
N PHE A 424 10.81 -2.66 -4.81
CA PHE A 424 9.99 -2.05 -5.84
C PHE A 424 8.64 -1.53 -5.31
N MET A 425 8.44 -1.46 -3.99
CA MET A 425 7.18 -0.96 -3.46
C MET A 425 6.99 0.51 -3.85
N PHE A 426 5.87 0.81 -4.52
CA PHE A 426 5.60 2.14 -5.10
C PHE A 426 5.71 3.31 -4.11
N TYR A 427 5.35 3.06 -2.84
CA TYR A 427 5.37 4.07 -1.77
C TYR A 427 6.66 4.07 -0.95
N MET A 428 7.59 3.17 -1.22
CA MET A 428 8.88 3.11 -0.51
C MET A 428 9.64 4.46 -0.53
N PRO A 429 9.72 5.20 -1.67
CA PRO A 429 10.35 6.51 -1.69
C PRO A 429 9.75 7.52 -0.71
N LEU A 430 8.43 7.52 -0.56
CA LEU A 430 7.72 8.39 0.38
C LEU A 430 8.08 8.03 1.83
N VAL A 431 8.07 6.73 2.16
CA VAL A 431 8.44 6.22 3.49
C VAL A 431 9.86 6.65 3.85
N LEU A 432 10.82 6.47 2.92
CA LEU A 432 12.20 6.88 3.14
C LEU A 432 12.34 8.39 3.33
N THR A 433 11.60 9.20 2.56
CA THR A 433 11.63 10.66 2.69
C THR A 433 11.18 11.09 4.10
N TYR A 434 10.12 10.48 4.63
CA TYR A 434 9.67 10.72 6.00
C TYR A 434 10.66 10.19 7.05
N MET A 435 11.29 9.04 6.83
CA MET A 435 12.35 8.56 7.73
C MET A 435 13.54 9.52 7.76
N GLN A 436 13.97 10.03 6.59
CA GLN A 436 15.09 10.96 6.43
C GLN A 436 14.86 12.32 7.08
N GLN A 437 13.59 12.71 7.28
CA GLN A 437 13.23 13.90 8.04
C GLN A 437 13.66 13.82 9.51
N TYR A 438 13.59 12.63 10.11
CA TYR A 438 13.92 12.40 11.53
C TYR A 438 15.29 11.74 11.73
N ASP A 439 15.75 10.95 10.77
CA ASP A 439 17.06 10.31 10.75
C ASP A 439 17.72 10.48 9.37
N LYS A 440 18.64 11.45 9.26
CA LYS A 440 19.34 11.75 7.99
C LYS A 440 20.15 10.59 7.44
N GLN A 441 20.51 9.59 8.25
CA GLN A 441 21.24 8.40 7.82
C GLN A 441 20.32 7.24 7.39
N ALA A 442 19.00 7.44 7.42
CA ALA A 442 18.04 6.44 6.98
C ALA A 442 18.24 6.11 5.49
N THR A 443 18.49 4.82 5.22
CA THR A 443 18.59 4.25 3.86
C THR A 443 17.58 3.13 3.68
N TYR A 444 17.41 2.64 2.44
CA TYR A 444 16.61 1.43 2.18
C TYR A 444 17.09 0.24 3.01
N GLY A 445 18.40 0.07 3.21
CA GLY A 445 18.95 -0.98 4.08
C GLY A 445 18.51 -0.84 5.53
N SER A 446 18.38 0.40 6.04
CA SER A 446 17.81 0.67 7.37
C SER A 446 16.34 0.27 7.44
N LEU A 447 15.53 0.65 6.45
CA LEU A 447 14.12 0.24 6.36
C LEU A 447 14.00 -1.29 6.34
N LEU A 448 14.75 -1.96 5.45
CA LEU A 448 14.75 -3.42 5.34
C LEU A 448 15.16 -4.10 6.64
N LYS A 449 16.20 -3.59 7.33
CA LYS A 449 16.67 -4.09 8.64
C LYS A 449 15.54 -4.11 9.68
N TYR A 450 14.62 -3.14 9.62
CA TYR A 450 13.49 -3.10 10.53
C TYR A 450 12.29 -3.90 10.03
N THR A 451 12.00 -3.91 8.73
CA THR A 451 10.78 -4.52 8.16
C THR A 451 10.88 -6.02 7.91
N TRP A 452 12.08 -6.58 7.66
CA TRP A 452 12.22 -8.00 7.30
C TRP A 452 11.64 -8.97 8.32
N ARG A 453 11.80 -8.66 9.61
CA ARG A 453 11.25 -9.49 10.69
C ARG A 453 9.74 -9.53 10.65
N TYR A 454 9.10 -8.39 10.39
CA TYR A 454 7.65 -8.33 10.29
C TYR A 454 7.16 -9.21 9.16
N SER A 455 7.76 -9.08 7.97
CA SER A 455 7.39 -9.89 6.80
C SER A 455 7.49 -11.39 7.09
N VAL A 456 8.59 -11.87 7.69
CA VAL A 456 8.77 -13.29 8.02
C VAL A 456 7.77 -13.78 9.05
N TYR A 457 7.57 -13.06 10.15
CA TYR A 457 6.63 -13.48 11.19
C TYR A 457 5.17 -13.43 10.73
N ILE A 458 4.82 -12.45 9.87
CA ILE A 458 3.49 -12.36 9.27
C ILE A 458 3.29 -13.51 8.28
N LEU A 459 4.27 -13.79 7.41
CA LEU A 459 4.19 -14.91 6.48
C LEU A 459 3.98 -16.23 7.23
N ILE A 460 4.76 -16.51 8.27
CA ILE A 460 4.63 -17.73 9.08
C ILE A 460 3.28 -17.76 9.80
N GLY A 461 2.92 -16.69 10.53
CA GLY A 461 1.69 -16.65 11.32
C GLY A 461 0.43 -16.72 10.47
N TRP A 462 0.44 -16.11 9.29
CA TRP A 462 -0.70 -16.09 8.38
C TRP A 462 -0.83 -17.41 7.62
N THR A 463 0.29 -18.03 7.22
CA THR A 463 0.29 -19.38 6.64
C THR A 463 -0.20 -20.41 7.67
N MET A 464 0.22 -20.29 8.94
CA MET A 464 -0.31 -21.13 10.04
C MET A 464 -1.82 -20.95 10.23
N LEU A 465 -2.32 -19.71 10.17
CA LEU A 465 -3.76 -19.44 10.24
C LEU A 465 -4.51 -20.14 9.09
N LEU A 466 -3.95 -20.11 7.87
CA LEU A 466 -4.52 -20.82 6.72
C LEU A 466 -4.55 -22.34 6.95
N PHE A 467 -3.51 -22.94 7.53
CA PHE A 467 -3.54 -24.39 7.84
C PHE A 467 -4.60 -24.77 8.82
N ILE A 468 -4.75 -23.99 9.90
CA ILE A 468 -5.80 -24.22 10.88
C ILE A 468 -7.17 -24.16 10.17
N TRP A 469 -7.37 -23.15 9.33
CA TRP A 469 -8.62 -22.99 8.57
C TRP A 469 -8.89 -24.17 7.63
N TYR A 470 -7.88 -24.58 6.87
CA TYR A 470 -7.95 -25.70 5.93
C TYR A 470 -8.26 -27.02 6.64
N LEU A 471 -7.60 -27.31 7.77
CA LEU A 471 -7.82 -28.55 8.54
C LEU A 471 -9.19 -28.59 9.24
N THR A 472 -9.68 -27.43 9.68
CA THR A 472 -10.99 -27.32 10.35
C THR A 472 -12.16 -27.30 9.38
N GLY A 473 -11.93 -27.10 8.08
CA GLY A 473 -13.00 -26.99 7.07
C GLY A 473 -13.91 -25.78 7.29
N LEU A 474 -13.45 -24.75 7.99
CA LEU A 474 -14.24 -23.55 8.23
C LEU A 474 -14.50 -22.80 6.92
N PRO A 475 -15.68 -22.18 6.74
CA PRO A 475 -15.96 -21.39 5.56
C PRO A 475 -15.00 -20.19 5.50
N LEU A 476 -14.40 -19.93 4.34
CA LEU A 476 -13.52 -18.79 4.12
C LEU A 476 -14.30 -17.46 4.08
N GLY A 477 -15.57 -17.53 3.71
CA GLY A 477 -16.45 -16.39 3.48
C GLY A 477 -17.87 -16.80 3.15
N LEU A 478 -18.61 -15.88 2.53
CA LEU A 478 -20.01 -16.05 2.12
C LEU A 478 -20.14 -16.43 0.66
#